data_AF-A0A2U3CBA3-F1
#
_entry.id   AF-A0A2U3CBA3-F1
#
_cell.length_a   1.000
_cell.length_b   1.000
_cell.length_c   1.000
_cell.angle_alpha   90.00
_cell.angle_beta   90.00
_cell.angle_gamma   90.00
#
_symmetry.space_group_name_H-M   'P 1'
#
loop_
_entity.id
_entity.type
_entity.pdbx_description
1 polymer ?
#
loop_
_entity_poly.entity_id
_entity_poly.type
_entity_poly.pdbx_seq_one_letter_code
_entity_poly.pdbx_strand_id
1 'polypeptide(L)'
;MASTIKLVAGILIVLIGFPIFLGGSAVLLVTPIFADDQGYFVSESYQITDDNVTAVRLDIPLDDVQLGIRIDPSDFVTLKVNAFGETNEEIFLGLTTYEQAEIFLENVSYLEITNLDFSTAFPFDSEENGPAISMVPVISSNPTRIPSSTDVNWLLGGEELGNEFVWSPSYSDLTGGTLTLIMMNSDMGLGNKVNITFSIGARIPIINAIGWVLTVFGGLFLLLGIIIIWSGLRSKPRRVERTRYYQGAMATRVEPIERTAANYQLQCSNCGSTSDADSTFCSQCGEILLSEDRKAIDTAVKSSELGYLEPTGTKLVVADWGPRFWAYIIDFFIVSAITSTFTSILFFTMSDWTWWSFGVFSPFQWLFSLGPSSVVFFIYILLMDHYYGQTLGKMALNLEVISESTGERPLLQDLAIHNLGKAFFLPIDLIVGRIVRDQSQVPDMNQRLTQKWSRVAVVQKSRKRETTTQFVSNRLY
;
A
#
# COMPACT_ATOMS: atom_id res chain seq x y z
N MET A 1 -17.03 20.64 4.36
CA MET A 1 -16.68 20.76 2.93
C MET A 1 -15.22 21.20 2.75
N ALA A 2 -14.87 22.49 2.68
CA ALA A 2 -13.48 22.88 2.33
C ALA A 2 -12.39 22.41 3.31
N SER A 3 -12.65 22.40 4.63
CA SER A 3 -11.71 21.95 5.67
C SER A 3 -11.38 20.46 5.55
N THR A 4 -12.42 19.64 5.38
CA THR A 4 -12.33 18.18 5.37
C THR A 4 -11.67 17.65 4.11
N ILE A 5 -11.97 18.26 2.95
CA ILE A 5 -11.33 17.94 1.67
C ILE A 5 -9.82 18.22 1.74
N LYS A 6 -9.43 19.36 2.35
CA LYS A 6 -8.02 19.67 2.58
C LYS A 6 -7.37 18.62 3.47
N LEU A 7 -7.99 18.24 4.59
CA LEU A 7 -7.45 17.21 5.49
C LEU A 7 -7.21 15.87 4.76
N VAL A 8 -8.19 15.36 4.02
CA VAL A 8 -8.05 14.08 3.30
C VAL A 8 -6.99 14.19 2.20
N ALA A 9 -7.01 15.27 1.40
CA ALA A 9 -6.02 15.48 0.35
C ALA A 9 -4.59 15.59 0.91
N GLY A 10 -4.42 16.32 2.01
CA GLY A 10 -3.12 16.47 2.66
C GLY A 10 -2.60 15.16 3.25
N ILE A 11 -3.47 14.33 3.85
CA ILE A 11 -3.09 12.99 4.35
C ILE A 11 -2.64 12.08 3.20
N LEU A 12 -3.36 12.06 2.07
CA LEU A 12 -2.98 11.26 0.90
C LEU A 12 -1.64 11.68 0.33
N ILE A 13 -1.39 13.00 0.25
CA ILE A 13 -0.12 13.55 -0.23
C ILE A 13 1.03 13.16 0.73
N VAL A 14 0.82 13.22 2.05
CA VAL A 14 1.82 12.76 3.03
C VAL A 14 2.10 11.27 2.91
N LEU A 15 1.06 10.43 2.73
CA LEU A 15 1.22 8.98 2.58
C LEU A 15 2.02 8.59 1.33
N ILE A 16 1.96 9.39 0.26
CA ILE A 16 2.77 9.19 -0.94
C ILE A 16 4.18 9.76 -0.75
N GLY A 17 4.30 10.98 -0.20
CA GLY A 17 5.58 11.66 -0.02
C GLY A 17 6.51 10.96 0.97
N PHE A 18 5.96 10.35 2.02
CA PHE A 18 6.74 9.70 3.08
C PHE A 18 7.61 8.52 2.60
N PRO A 19 7.09 7.49 1.91
CA PRO A 19 7.91 6.39 1.43
C PRO A 19 8.92 6.83 0.35
N ILE A 20 8.56 7.79 -0.51
CA ILE A 20 9.48 8.36 -1.52
C ILE A 20 10.64 9.06 -0.83
N PHE A 21 10.36 9.89 0.18
CA PHE A 21 11.37 10.58 0.97
C PHE A 21 12.28 9.61 1.72
N LEU A 22 11.70 8.61 2.39
CA LEU A 22 12.47 7.60 3.10
C LEU A 22 13.33 6.76 2.15
N GLY A 23 12.80 6.33 1.01
CA GLY A 23 13.54 5.57 0.01
C GLY A 23 14.70 6.36 -0.58
N GLY A 24 14.45 7.61 -0.99
CA GLY A 24 15.52 8.51 -1.47
C GLY A 24 16.59 8.77 -0.42
N SER A 25 16.17 9.04 0.83
CA SER A 25 17.10 9.30 1.93
C SER A 25 17.92 8.06 2.28
N ALA A 26 17.30 6.87 2.27
CA ALA A 26 17.99 5.62 2.51
C ALA A 26 19.07 5.37 1.46
N VAL A 27 18.77 5.58 0.17
CA VAL A 27 19.78 5.48 -0.89
C VAL A 27 20.98 6.38 -0.58
N LEU A 28 20.76 7.66 -0.25
CA LEU A 28 21.85 8.61 0.02
C LEU A 28 22.65 8.29 1.29
N LEU A 29 22.01 7.72 2.31
CA LEU A 29 22.67 7.36 3.57
C LEU A 29 23.43 6.03 3.48
N VAL A 30 22.95 5.12 2.65
CA VAL A 30 23.49 3.76 2.54
C VAL A 30 24.60 3.66 1.49
N THR A 31 24.51 4.40 0.39
CA THR A 31 25.54 4.37 -0.66
C THR A 31 26.96 4.62 -0.17
N PRO A 32 27.28 5.62 0.70
CA PRO A 32 28.64 5.82 1.18
C PRO A 32 29.13 4.73 2.16
N ILE A 33 28.24 3.84 2.63
CA ILE A 33 28.63 2.71 3.50
C ILE A 33 29.18 1.56 2.66
N PHE A 34 28.68 1.40 1.43
CA PHE A 34 29.05 0.31 0.53
C PHE A 34 29.99 0.73 -0.61
N ALA A 35 30.17 2.02 -0.81
CA ALA A 35 31.07 2.56 -1.82
C ALA A 35 32.39 3.05 -1.19
N ASP A 36 33.49 2.93 -1.92
CA ASP A 36 34.80 3.47 -1.54
C ASP A 36 34.81 5.02 -1.54
N ASP A 37 35.93 5.64 -1.14
CA ASP A 37 36.11 7.11 -1.16
C ASP A 37 35.94 7.72 -2.55
N GLN A 38 36.06 6.90 -3.60
CA GLN A 38 35.86 7.26 -5.00
C GLN A 38 34.43 6.94 -5.46
N GLY A 39 33.54 6.41 -4.62
CA GLY A 39 32.15 6.09 -4.99
C GLY A 39 31.98 4.81 -5.84
N TYR A 40 32.97 3.90 -5.83
CA TYR A 40 32.83 2.57 -6.41
C TYR A 40 32.30 1.58 -5.38
N PHE A 41 31.28 0.80 -5.75
CA PHE A 41 30.86 -0.38 -5.01
C PHE A 41 31.84 -1.50 -5.32
N VAL A 42 32.77 -1.78 -4.41
CA VAL A 42 33.85 -2.76 -4.60
C VAL A 42 33.49 -4.08 -3.94
N SER A 43 33.71 -5.18 -4.65
CA SER A 43 33.57 -6.54 -4.12
C SER A 43 34.61 -6.83 -3.04
N GLU A 44 34.44 -7.97 -2.36
CA GLU A 44 35.56 -8.55 -1.61
C GLU A 44 36.73 -8.88 -2.54
N SER A 45 37.94 -8.93 -1.96
CA SER A 45 39.15 -9.33 -2.68
C SER A 45 39.25 -10.85 -2.76
N TYR A 46 39.46 -11.38 -3.95
CA TYR A 46 39.60 -12.79 -4.24
C TYR A 46 41.06 -13.13 -4.50
N GLN A 47 41.59 -14.09 -3.76
CA GLN A 47 42.94 -14.60 -3.98
C GLN A 47 42.90 -15.88 -4.80
N ILE A 48 43.61 -15.88 -5.93
CA ILE A 48 43.80 -17.05 -6.78
C ILE A 48 45.28 -17.42 -6.72
N THR A 49 45.57 -18.67 -6.38
CA THR A 49 46.93 -19.20 -6.34
C THR A 49 46.97 -20.59 -6.96
N ASP A 50 47.85 -20.78 -7.95
CA ASP A 50 48.11 -22.08 -8.56
C ASP A 50 49.55 -22.14 -9.09
N ASP A 51 50.23 -23.25 -8.86
CA ASP A 51 51.65 -23.45 -9.18
C ASP A 51 51.89 -24.12 -10.55
N ASN A 52 50.84 -24.34 -11.36
CA ASN A 52 50.93 -25.01 -12.66
C ASN A 52 50.46 -24.15 -13.84
N VAL A 53 49.92 -22.97 -13.59
CA VAL A 53 49.43 -22.06 -14.62
C VAL A 53 50.04 -20.67 -14.48
N THR A 54 49.99 -19.93 -15.58
CA THR A 54 50.63 -18.63 -15.74
C THR A 54 49.62 -17.48 -15.77
N ALA A 55 48.39 -17.75 -16.23
CA ALA A 55 47.36 -16.74 -16.43
C ALA A 55 46.04 -17.16 -15.77
N VAL A 56 45.20 -16.17 -15.48
CA VAL A 56 43.79 -16.35 -15.14
C VAL A 56 42.95 -15.71 -16.24
N ARG A 57 41.91 -16.42 -16.67
CA ARG A 57 40.96 -16.00 -17.68
C ARG A 57 39.56 -15.92 -17.08
N LEU A 58 38.88 -14.81 -17.34
CA LEU A 58 37.48 -14.62 -17.01
C LEU A 58 36.71 -14.21 -18.27
N ASP A 59 35.76 -15.07 -18.66
CA ASP A 59 34.85 -14.80 -19.77
C ASP A 59 33.56 -14.16 -19.26
N ILE A 60 33.22 -13.01 -19.83
CA ILE A 60 32.06 -12.19 -19.50
C ILE A 60 31.12 -12.25 -20.70
N PRO A 61 30.13 -13.15 -20.70
CA PRO A 61 29.14 -13.19 -21.76
C PRO A 61 28.32 -11.90 -21.73
N LEU A 62 28.23 -11.21 -22.86
CA LEU A 62 27.35 -10.05 -23.00
C LEU A 62 26.01 -10.53 -23.55
N ASP A 63 24.97 -10.36 -22.75
CA ASP A 63 23.60 -10.52 -23.24
C ASP A 63 23.23 -9.32 -24.12
N ASP A 64 22.58 -9.58 -25.26
CA ASP A 64 22.08 -8.55 -26.16
C ASP A 64 20.95 -7.74 -25.47
N VAL A 65 21.33 -6.70 -24.74
CA VAL A 65 20.39 -5.76 -24.12
C VAL A 65 19.92 -4.77 -25.19
N GLN A 66 18.91 -5.15 -25.97
CA GLN A 66 18.22 -4.26 -26.91
C GLN A 66 17.27 -3.31 -26.17
N LEU A 67 17.82 -2.32 -25.49
CA LEU A 67 17.02 -1.17 -25.06
C LEU A 67 16.75 -0.31 -26.30
N GLY A 68 15.48 -0.10 -26.65
CA GLY A 68 15.04 0.76 -27.76
C GLY A 68 15.39 2.26 -27.60
N ILE A 69 16.33 2.58 -26.73
CA ILE A 69 16.85 3.90 -26.41
C ILE A 69 18.37 3.82 -26.55
N ARG A 70 18.94 4.65 -27.42
CA ARG A 70 20.38 4.68 -27.72
C ARG A 70 21.12 5.50 -26.67
N ILE A 71 21.24 4.95 -25.47
CA ILE A 71 21.97 5.54 -24.34
C ILE A 71 23.35 4.89 -24.29
N ASP A 72 24.41 5.69 -24.18
CA ASP A 72 25.77 5.18 -24.05
C ASP A 72 26.03 4.71 -22.60
N PRO A 73 26.42 3.45 -22.36
CA PRO A 73 26.67 2.96 -21.00
C PRO A 73 27.79 3.72 -20.27
N SER A 74 28.74 4.29 -21.00
CA SER A 74 29.88 5.04 -20.46
C SER A 74 29.47 6.24 -19.61
N ASP A 75 28.26 6.78 -19.82
CA ASP A 75 27.69 7.88 -19.03
C ASP A 75 27.15 7.44 -17.66
N PHE A 76 26.88 6.14 -17.48
CA PHE A 76 26.12 5.61 -16.34
C PHE A 76 26.84 4.53 -15.53
N VAL A 77 27.84 3.87 -16.11
CA VAL A 77 28.61 2.82 -15.43
C VAL A 77 30.08 2.98 -15.75
N THR A 78 30.90 3.01 -14.70
CA THR A 78 32.36 2.88 -14.80
C THR A 78 32.77 1.66 -13.99
N LEU A 79 33.47 0.74 -14.63
CA LEU A 79 34.02 -0.45 -14.01
C LEU A 79 35.47 -0.19 -13.60
N LYS A 80 35.86 -0.81 -12.48
CA LYS A 80 37.19 -0.73 -11.90
C LYS A 80 37.61 -2.12 -11.51
N VAL A 81 38.80 -2.54 -11.91
CA VAL A 81 39.40 -3.80 -11.46
C VAL A 81 40.68 -3.44 -10.73
N ASN A 82 40.77 -3.84 -9.47
CA ASN A 82 42.05 -3.76 -8.75
C ASN A 82 42.61 -5.17 -8.66
N ALA A 83 43.86 -5.34 -9.05
CA ALA A 83 44.48 -6.65 -9.06
C ALA A 83 45.98 -6.52 -8.77
N PHE A 84 46.51 -7.39 -7.92
CA PHE A 84 47.87 -7.29 -7.37
C PHE A 84 48.50 -8.68 -7.19
N GLY A 85 49.82 -8.76 -7.28
CA GLY A 85 50.59 -9.96 -6.97
C GLY A 85 50.79 -10.20 -5.46
N GLU A 86 51.47 -11.31 -5.12
CA GLU A 86 51.77 -11.78 -3.75
C GLU A 86 52.35 -10.71 -2.80
N THR A 87 53.09 -9.75 -3.36
CA THR A 87 53.82 -8.68 -2.65
C THR A 87 53.38 -7.28 -3.11
N ASN A 88 52.13 -7.15 -3.56
CA ASN A 88 51.58 -5.91 -4.13
C ASN A 88 52.31 -5.44 -5.40
N GLU A 89 52.91 -6.40 -6.11
CA GLU A 89 53.54 -6.21 -7.40
C GLU A 89 52.49 -5.90 -8.46
N GLU A 90 52.86 -5.02 -9.40
CA GLU A 90 52.06 -4.73 -10.58
C GLU A 90 51.83 -6.00 -11.38
N ILE A 91 50.63 -6.17 -11.91
CA ILE A 91 50.28 -7.32 -12.71
C ILE A 91 49.97 -6.91 -14.14
N PHE A 92 50.00 -7.88 -15.02
CA PHE A 92 49.46 -7.73 -16.36
C PHE A 92 47.94 -7.95 -16.30
N LEU A 93 47.18 -6.96 -16.75
CA LEU A 93 45.74 -7.06 -16.89
C LEU A 93 45.34 -6.53 -18.26
N GLY A 94 44.59 -7.33 -19.01
CA GLY A 94 44.11 -6.97 -20.33
C GLY A 94 42.68 -7.44 -20.55
N LEU A 95 41.84 -6.56 -21.09
CA LEU A 95 40.48 -6.87 -21.53
C LEU A 95 40.46 -6.88 -23.05
N THR A 96 39.97 -7.95 -23.66
CA THR A 96 39.83 -8.05 -25.11
C THR A 96 38.62 -8.92 -25.49
N THR A 97 38.39 -9.14 -26.78
CA THR A 97 37.33 -10.05 -27.24
C THR A 97 37.77 -11.50 -27.09
N TYR A 98 36.82 -12.42 -26.97
CA TYR A 98 37.08 -13.86 -26.88
C TYR A 98 38.07 -14.37 -27.96
N GLU A 99 37.87 -13.96 -29.22
CA GLU A 99 38.73 -14.38 -30.35
C GLU A 99 40.18 -13.93 -30.20
N GLN A 100 40.40 -12.72 -29.68
CA GLN A 100 41.75 -12.20 -29.44
C GLN A 100 42.39 -12.88 -28.22
N ALA A 101 41.60 -13.14 -27.17
CA ALA A 101 42.09 -13.83 -25.98
C ALA A 101 42.58 -15.25 -26.29
N GLU A 102 41.89 -15.99 -27.16
CA GLU A 102 42.33 -17.32 -27.64
C GLU A 102 43.70 -17.25 -28.33
N ILE A 103 43.93 -16.25 -29.18
CA ILE A 103 45.22 -16.04 -29.87
C ILE A 103 46.33 -15.76 -28.86
N PHE A 104 46.05 -14.91 -27.86
CA PHE A 104 47.01 -14.56 -26.83
C PHE A 104 47.36 -15.76 -25.94
N LEU A 105 46.39 -16.63 -25.65
CA LEU A 105 46.54 -17.78 -24.73
C LEU A 105 46.92 -19.10 -25.43
N GLU A 106 47.05 -19.15 -26.76
CA GLU A 106 47.25 -20.37 -27.56
C GLU A 106 48.39 -21.29 -27.04
N ASN A 107 49.42 -20.73 -26.41
CA ASN A 107 50.54 -21.48 -25.84
C ASN A 107 50.81 -21.17 -24.36
N VAL A 108 49.79 -20.70 -23.65
CA VAL A 108 49.87 -20.32 -22.23
C VAL A 108 48.98 -21.25 -21.42
N SER A 109 49.50 -21.84 -20.35
CA SER A 109 48.65 -22.54 -19.38
C SER A 109 47.90 -21.53 -18.52
N TYR A 110 46.59 -21.65 -18.41
CA TYR A 110 45.74 -20.68 -17.69
C TYR A 110 44.64 -21.35 -16.86
N LEU A 111 44.14 -20.64 -15.86
CA LEU A 111 42.95 -20.98 -15.08
C LEU A 111 41.74 -20.27 -15.69
N GLU A 112 40.73 -21.03 -16.10
CA GLU A 112 39.47 -20.48 -16.58
C GLU A 112 38.47 -20.39 -15.44
N ILE A 113 37.96 -19.18 -15.17
CA ILE A 113 36.87 -18.97 -14.24
C ILE A 113 35.54 -19.25 -14.95
N THR A 114 34.94 -20.40 -14.64
CA THR A 114 33.71 -20.91 -15.28
C THR A 114 32.43 -20.41 -14.63
N ASN A 115 32.48 -20.11 -13.33
CA ASN A 115 31.35 -19.56 -12.59
C ASN A 115 31.86 -18.56 -11.56
N LEU A 116 31.28 -17.37 -11.59
CA LEU A 116 31.52 -16.27 -10.65
C LEU A 116 30.15 -15.87 -10.08
N ASP A 117 29.82 -16.45 -8.94
CA ASP A 117 28.55 -16.18 -8.29
C ASP A 117 28.64 -14.92 -7.42
N PHE A 118 28.17 -13.80 -7.98
CA PHE A 118 28.05 -12.52 -7.28
C PHE A 118 26.82 -12.44 -6.35
N SER A 119 25.94 -13.45 -6.32
CA SER A 119 24.76 -13.41 -5.45
C SER A 119 25.12 -13.32 -3.97
N THR A 120 26.23 -13.97 -3.59
CA THR A 120 26.81 -13.94 -2.24
C THR A 120 27.55 -12.64 -1.91
N ALA A 121 27.78 -11.75 -2.88
CA ALA A 121 28.42 -10.45 -2.66
C ALA A 121 27.50 -9.45 -1.94
N PHE A 122 26.21 -9.76 -1.80
CA PHE A 122 25.27 -9.00 -0.97
C PHE A 122 25.05 -9.73 0.36
N PRO A 123 25.20 -9.05 1.51
CA PRO A 123 25.27 -9.66 2.86
C PRO A 123 23.94 -10.28 3.36
N PHE A 124 22.96 -10.48 2.49
CA PHE A 124 21.64 -11.02 2.81
C PHE A 124 21.50 -12.51 2.50
N ASP A 125 22.32 -13.06 1.62
CA ASP A 125 22.39 -14.50 1.35
C ASP A 125 23.58 -15.10 2.11
N SER A 126 23.33 -15.46 3.36
CA SER A 126 24.30 -16.18 4.19
C SER A 126 24.31 -17.67 3.82
N GLU A 127 24.87 -18.02 2.66
CA GLU A 127 25.40 -19.37 2.52
C GLU A 127 26.75 -19.45 3.25
N GLU A 128 26.89 -20.48 4.08
CA GLU A 128 28.02 -20.74 4.99
C GLU A 128 29.33 -21.05 4.24
N ASN A 129 29.26 -21.10 2.91
CA ASN A 129 30.38 -21.23 2.00
C ASN A 129 30.55 -19.88 1.30
N GLY A 130 31.73 -19.28 1.42
CA GLY A 130 32.04 -18.05 0.69
C GLY A 130 31.78 -18.17 -0.82
N PRO A 131 31.79 -17.06 -1.56
CA PRO A 131 31.53 -17.01 -3.00
C PRO A 131 32.15 -18.18 -3.77
N ALA A 132 31.31 -18.98 -4.42
CA ALA A 132 31.74 -20.16 -5.14
C ALA A 132 32.37 -19.76 -6.49
N ILE A 133 33.68 -19.55 -6.51
CA ILE A 133 34.43 -19.44 -7.77
C ILE A 133 34.77 -20.85 -8.25
N SER A 134 34.19 -21.25 -9.38
CA SER A 134 34.52 -22.52 -10.03
C SER A 134 35.57 -22.29 -11.10
N MET A 135 36.73 -22.95 -10.98
CA MET A 135 37.86 -22.79 -11.89
C MET A 135 38.25 -24.12 -12.53
N VAL A 136 38.65 -24.07 -13.80
CA VAL A 136 39.16 -25.23 -14.53
C VAL A 136 40.54 -24.88 -15.11
N PRO A 137 41.59 -25.66 -14.80
CA PRO A 137 42.90 -25.45 -15.38
C PRO A 137 42.93 -25.93 -16.84
N VAL A 138 43.43 -25.08 -17.74
CA VAL A 138 43.70 -25.39 -19.15
C VAL A 138 45.21 -25.39 -19.33
N ILE A 139 45.78 -26.58 -19.49
CA ILE A 139 47.23 -26.76 -19.58
C ILE A 139 47.65 -26.83 -21.04
N SER A 140 48.56 -25.94 -21.46
CA SER A 140 49.15 -25.99 -22.79
C SER A 140 50.13 -27.15 -22.90
N SER A 141 50.08 -27.85 -24.03
CA SER A 141 50.96 -29.00 -24.31
C SER A 141 52.37 -28.59 -24.78
N ASN A 142 52.59 -27.32 -25.15
CA ASN A 142 53.87 -26.84 -25.68
C ASN A 142 54.14 -25.34 -25.39
N PRO A 143 54.39 -24.96 -24.13
CA PRO A 143 54.63 -23.56 -23.72
C PRO A 143 56.02 -23.10 -24.19
N THR A 144 56.11 -22.70 -25.46
CA THR A 144 57.38 -22.32 -26.11
C THR A 144 57.51 -20.82 -26.35
N ARG A 145 56.45 -20.05 -26.13
CA ARG A 145 56.39 -18.61 -26.38
C ARG A 145 55.79 -17.88 -25.18
N ILE A 146 56.52 -16.90 -24.64
CA ILE A 146 55.96 -15.90 -23.73
C ILE A 146 55.09 -14.96 -24.58
N PRO A 147 53.80 -14.78 -24.27
CA PRO A 147 52.92 -13.93 -25.05
C PRO A 147 53.37 -12.47 -24.96
N SER A 148 53.26 -11.73 -26.07
CA SER A 148 53.59 -10.30 -26.12
C SER A 148 52.32 -9.46 -26.02
N SER A 149 52.38 -8.35 -25.28
CA SER A 149 51.30 -7.36 -25.21
C SER A 149 50.84 -6.87 -26.59
N THR A 150 51.73 -6.85 -27.58
CA THR A 150 51.45 -6.40 -28.95
C THR A 150 50.82 -7.46 -29.85
N ASP A 151 50.60 -8.68 -29.36
CA ASP A 151 50.09 -9.79 -30.18
C ASP A 151 48.61 -9.61 -30.57
N VAL A 152 47.87 -8.83 -29.78
CA VAL A 152 46.43 -8.66 -29.90
C VAL A 152 46.02 -7.21 -29.67
N ASN A 153 44.82 -6.86 -30.13
CA ASN A 153 44.23 -5.56 -29.83
C ASN A 153 43.51 -5.60 -28.48
N TRP A 154 43.92 -4.76 -27.54
CA TRP A 154 43.28 -4.64 -26.23
C TRP A 154 42.19 -3.57 -26.25
N LEU A 155 41.08 -3.86 -25.58
CA LEU A 155 40.01 -2.89 -25.30
C LEU A 155 40.38 -2.05 -24.06
N LEU A 156 41.06 -2.66 -23.10
CA LEU A 156 41.60 -2.01 -21.90
C LEU A 156 42.88 -2.74 -21.46
N GLY A 157 43.87 -1.97 -21.01
CA GLY A 157 45.10 -2.53 -20.44
C GLY A 157 45.92 -3.29 -21.48
N GLY A 158 46.64 -4.32 -21.03
CA GLY A 158 47.40 -5.21 -21.89
C GLY A 158 48.72 -4.65 -22.44
N GLU A 159 48.90 -3.33 -22.51
CA GLU A 159 50.17 -2.71 -22.95
C GLU A 159 51.08 -2.30 -21.78
N GLU A 160 50.51 -2.11 -20.58
CA GLU A 160 51.20 -1.62 -19.39
C GLU A 160 50.86 -2.50 -18.17
N LEU A 161 51.84 -2.66 -17.28
CA LEU A 161 51.62 -3.26 -15.97
C LEU A 161 50.92 -2.26 -15.06
N GLY A 162 50.08 -2.76 -14.17
CA GLY A 162 49.34 -1.90 -13.27
C GLY A 162 48.63 -2.69 -12.19
N ASN A 163 48.07 -1.93 -11.27
CA ASN A 163 47.37 -2.44 -10.10
C ASN A 163 45.89 -2.03 -10.05
N GLU A 164 45.55 -0.96 -10.77
CA GLU A 164 44.20 -0.40 -10.85
C GLU A 164 43.90 -0.09 -12.31
N PHE A 165 42.81 -0.67 -12.82
CA PHE A 165 42.37 -0.50 -14.20
C PHE A 165 40.93 -0.02 -14.21
N VAL A 166 40.68 1.08 -14.93
CA VAL A 166 39.37 1.74 -14.98
C VAL A 166 38.85 1.75 -16.41
N TRP A 167 37.62 1.28 -16.61
CA TRP A 167 36.98 1.19 -17.91
C TRP A 167 35.55 1.69 -17.88
N SER A 168 35.22 2.55 -18.85
CA SER A 168 33.85 3.00 -19.11
C SER A 168 33.38 2.40 -20.44
N PRO A 169 32.52 1.36 -20.43
CA PRO A 169 32.11 0.67 -21.65
C PRO A 169 31.36 1.59 -22.60
N SER A 170 31.82 1.68 -23.85
CA SER A 170 31.06 2.30 -24.94
C SER A 170 30.06 1.31 -25.51
N TYR A 171 28.99 1.80 -26.15
CA TYR A 171 28.02 0.95 -26.86
C TYR A 171 28.70 0.02 -27.89
N SER A 172 29.74 0.49 -28.58
CA SER A 172 30.49 -0.34 -29.56
C SER A 172 31.15 -1.56 -28.92
N ASP A 173 31.64 -1.40 -27.69
CA ASP A 173 32.44 -2.42 -27.00
C ASP A 173 31.56 -3.58 -26.54
N LEU A 174 30.27 -3.30 -26.37
CA LEU A 174 29.29 -4.28 -25.88
C LEU A 174 28.57 -5.04 -26.99
N THR A 175 28.84 -4.74 -28.27
CA THR A 175 28.17 -5.36 -29.42
C THR A 175 28.90 -6.60 -29.98
N GLY A 176 29.95 -7.05 -29.30
CA GLY A 176 30.93 -8.01 -29.82
C GLY A 176 30.86 -9.45 -29.27
N GLY A 177 29.80 -9.83 -28.56
CA GLY A 177 29.70 -11.17 -27.94
C GLY A 177 30.42 -11.23 -26.59
N THR A 178 31.29 -12.21 -26.38
CA THR A 178 31.96 -12.42 -25.07
C THR A 178 33.21 -11.55 -24.94
N LEU A 179 33.30 -10.80 -23.84
CA LEU A 179 34.52 -10.12 -23.42
C LEU A 179 35.35 -11.03 -22.53
N THR A 180 36.66 -11.04 -22.70
CA THR A 180 37.57 -11.86 -21.92
C THR A 180 38.59 -10.99 -21.21
N LEU A 181 38.62 -11.11 -19.89
CA LEU A 181 39.61 -10.49 -19.02
C LEU A 181 40.73 -11.50 -18.75
N ILE A 182 41.97 -11.08 -19.00
CA ILE A 182 43.18 -11.86 -18.77
C ILE A 182 43.99 -11.17 -17.68
N MET A 183 44.41 -11.94 -16.68
CA MET A 183 45.26 -11.49 -15.59
C MET A 183 46.49 -12.41 -15.48
N MET A 184 47.68 -11.82 -15.40
CA MET A 184 48.95 -12.56 -15.28
C MET A 184 49.89 -11.82 -14.35
N ASN A 185 50.79 -12.54 -13.69
CA ASN A 185 51.87 -11.92 -12.92
C ASN A 185 52.78 -11.05 -13.83
N SER A 186 53.53 -10.12 -13.24
CA SER A 186 54.49 -9.25 -13.94
C SER A 186 55.54 -10.01 -14.74
N ASP A 187 55.84 -11.24 -14.36
CA ASP A 187 56.83 -12.11 -14.99
C ASP A 187 56.32 -12.80 -16.27
N MET A 188 55.05 -12.57 -16.64
CA MET A 188 54.37 -13.14 -17.81
C MET A 188 54.55 -14.65 -17.98
N GLY A 189 54.76 -15.39 -16.88
CA GLY A 189 54.87 -16.85 -16.91
C GLY A 189 56.26 -17.45 -16.91
N LEU A 190 57.30 -16.70 -16.56
CA LEU A 190 58.62 -17.28 -16.32
C LEU A 190 58.64 -18.26 -15.13
N GLY A 191 57.66 -18.18 -14.22
CA GLY A 191 57.55 -19.03 -13.03
C GLY A 191 56.52 -20.18 -13.06
N ASN A 192 55.69 -20.33 -14.10
CA ASN A 192 54.53 -21.26 -14.13
C ASN A 192 53.64 -21.20 -12.87
N LYS A 193 53.65 -20.08 -12.16
CA LYS A 193 52.88 -19.86 -10.93
C LYS A 193 52.07 -18.59 -11.12
N VAL A 194 50.80 -18.66 -10.76
CA VAL A 194 49.91 -17.50 -10.68
C VAL A 194 49.56 -17.25 -9.22
N ASN A 195 49.71 -16.00 -8.76
CA ASN A 195 49.29 -15.60 -7.42
C ASN A 195 48.76 -14.18 -7.50
N ILE A 196 47.46 -14.07 -7.74
CA ILE A 196 46.79 -12.80 -8.04
C ILE A 196 45.66 -12.62 -7.04
N THR A 197 45.66 -11.46 -6.38
CA THR A 197 44.52 -10.99 -5.60
C THR A 197 43.78 -9.94 -6.41
N PHE A 198 42.50 -10.13 -6.72
CA PHE A 198 41.72 -9.17 -7.50
C PHE A 198 40.38 -8.81 -6.83
N SER A 199 39.86 -7.62 -7.15
CA SER A 199 38.56 -7.12 -6.74
C SER A 199 37.91 -6.35 -7.89
N ILE A 200 36.59 -6.40 -7.98
CA ILE A 200 35.83 -5.73 -9.03
C ILE A 200 34.97 -4.65 -8.38
N GLY A 201 35.04 -3.44 -8.91
CA GLY A 201 34.26 -2.29 -8.48
C GLY A 201 33.42 -1.72 -9.62
N ALA A 202 32.25 -1.21 -9.29
CA ALA A 202 31.41 -0.47 -10.23
C ALA A 202 30.98 0.88 -9.62
N ARG A 203 31.14 1.95 -10.39
CA ARG A 203 30.61 3.28 -10.05
C ARG A 203 29.39 3.54 -10.93
N ILE A 204 28.26 3.84 -10.28
CA ILE A 204 26.98 4.12 -10.95
C ILE A 204 26.49 5.51 -10.50
N PRO A 205 26.90 6.60 -11.19
CA PRO A 205 26.57 7.98 -10.77
C PRO A 205 25.07 8.27 -10.67
N ILE A 206 24.23 7.57 -11.44
CA ILE A 206 22.77 7.80 -11.43
C ILE A 206 22.12 7.48 -10.09
N ILE A 207 22.71 6.58 -9.28
CA ILE A 207 22.15 6.19 -7.97
C ILE A 207 22.07 7.42 -7.04
N ASN A 208 23.12 8.24 -7.03
CA ASN A 208 23.15 9.47 -6.24
C ASN A 208 22.11 10.48 -6.75
N ALA A 209 21.99 10.64 -8.07
CA ALA A 209 21.00 11.52 -8.68
C ALA A 209 19.57 11.09 -8.33
N ILE A 210 19.27 9.78 -8.43
CA ILE A 210 17.97 9.21 -8.04
C ILE A 210 17.69 9.43 -6.56
N GLY A 211 18.69 9.20 -5.69
CA GLY A 211 18.59 9.46 -4.26
C GLY A 211 18.18 10.90 -3.95
N TRP A 212 18.85 11.88 -4.56
CA TRP A 212 18.52 13.30 -4.41
C TRP A 212 17.16 13.66 -4.97
N VAL A 213 16.83 13.20 -6.18
CA VAL A 213 15.53 13.47 -6.82
C VAL A 213 14.39 12.94 -5.94
N LEU A 214 14.47 11.70 -5.49
CA LEU A 214 13.47 11.09 -4.61
C LEU A 214 13.39 11.81 -3.26
N THR A 215 14.52 12.17 -2.66
CA THR A 215 14.55 12.89 -1.37
C THR A 215 13.92 14.28 -1.48
N VAL A 216 14.29 15.06 -2.50
CA VAL A 216 13.78 16.42 -2.69
C VAL A 216 12.29 16.38 -3.04
N PHE A 217 11.88 15.56 -4.00
CA PHE A 217 10.47 15.44 -4.37
C PHE A 217 9.64 14.89 -3.22
N GLY A 218 10.08 13.83 -2.54
CA GLY A 218 9.41 13.28 -1.36
C GLY A 218 9.24 14.34 -0.27
N GLY A 219 10.29 15.13 0.00
CA GLY A 219 10.26 16.23 0.96
C GLY A 219 9.29 17.35 0.57
N LEU A 220 9.24 17.74 -0.70
CA LEU A 220 8.29 18.73 -1.21
C LEU A 220 6.84 18.24 -1.08
N PHE A 221 6.58 16.97 -1.40
CA PHE A 221 5.25 16.37 -1.21
C PHE A 221 4.87 16.34 0.28
N LEU A 222 5.79 15.95 1.17
CA LEU A 222 5.56 15.98 2.62
C LEU A 222 5.22 17.39 3.11
N LEU A 223 6.00 18.40 2.71
CA LEU A 223 5.75 19.79 3.07
C LEU A 223 4.39 20.27 2.56
N LEU A 224 4.07 20.00 1.29
CA LEU A 224 2.78 20.35 0.70
C LEU A 224 1.63 19.69 1.46
N GLY A 225 1.74 18.39 1.74
CA GLY A 225 0.76 17.63 2.50
C GLY A 225 0.55 18.19 3.91
N ILE A 226 1.63 18.51 4.62
CA ILE A 226 1.58 19.14 5.96
C ILE A 226 0.93 20.52 5.91
N ILE A 227 1.27 21.36 4.93
CA ILE A 227 0.67 22.70 4.75
C ILE A 227 -0.83 22.59 4.52
N ILE A 228 -1.26 21.63 3.68
CA ILE A 228 -2.68 21.40 3.39
C ILE A 228 -3.42 20.87 4.63
N ILE A 229 -2.84 19.91 5.36
CA ILE A 229 -3.39 19.41 6.64
C ILE A 229 -3.55 20.57 7.62
N TRP A 230 -2.52 21.40 7.78
CA TRP A 230 -2.53 22.54 8.69
C TRP A 230 -3.59 23.59 8.31
N SER A 231 -3.76 23.87 7.01
CA SER A 231 -4.84 24.71 6.49
C SER A 231 -6.22 24.10 6.78
N GLY A 232 -6.35 22.78 6.65
CA GLY A 232 -7.54 22.02 7.00
C GLY A 232 -7.90 22.14 8.48
N LEU A 233 -6.91 21.99 9.37
CA LEU A 233 -7.05 22.10 10.83
C LEU A 233 -7.43 23.51 11.31
N ARG A 234 -6.91 24.57 10.66
CA ARG A 234 -7.27 25.96 10.99
C ARG A 234 -8.68 26.38 10.55
N SER A 235 -9.33 25.57 9.72
CA SER A 235 -10.67 25.87 9.23
C SER A 235 -11.71 25.55 10.32
N LYS A 236 -12.45 26.56 10.81
CA LYS A 236 -13.48 26.37 11.84
C LYS A 236 -14.50 25.31 11.39
N PRO A 237 -14.77 24.25 12.16
CA PRO A 237 -15.81 23.30 11.81
C PRO A 237 -17.13 24.06 11.71
N ARG A 238 -17.84 23.92 10.58
CA ARG A 238 -19.22 24.42 10.48
C ARG A 238 -20.01 23.69 11.55
N ARG A 239 -20.54 24.46 12.52
CA ARG A 239 -21.43 23.97 13.56
C ARG A 239 -22.72 23.53 12.87
N VAL A 240 -22.77 22.27 12.44
CA VAL A 240 -24.02 21.64 12.02
C VAL A 240 -24.83 21.43 13.29
N GLU A 241 -25.94 22.15 13.37
CA GLU A 241 -26.90 22.13 14.46
C GLU A 241 -27.26 20.68 14.80
N ARG A 242 -27.07 20.30 16.07
CA ARG A 242 -27.35 18.95 16.56
C ARG A 242 -28.85 18.78 16.65
N THR A 243 -29.49 18.31 15.59
CA THR A 243 -30.80 17.66 15.68
C THR A 243 -30.67 16.25 15.12
N ARG A 244 -30.37 15.29 16.01
CA ARG A 244 -30.56 13.86 15.74
C ARG A 244 -32.06 13.58 15.80
N TYR A 245 -32.69 13.46 14.64
CA TYR A 245 -33.93 12.70 14.49
C TYR A 245 -33.76 11.79 13.28
N TYR A 246 -34.15 10.52 13.41
CA TYR A 246 -34.29 9.59 12.30
C TYR A 246 -35.40 10.11 11.38
N GLN A 247 -35.05 10.98 10.44
CA GLN A 247 -36.00 11.64 9.57
C GLN A 247 -36.38 10.72 8.39
N GLY A 248 -37.04 9.61 8.72
CA GLY A 248 -37.93 8.90 7.82
C GLY A 248 -39.41 9.25 8.05
N ALA A 249 -39.72 9.94 9.16
CA ALA A 249 -41.05 10.48 9.41
C ALA A 249 -41.03 11.97 9.07
N MET A 250 -41.73 12.36 8.01
CA MET A 250 -42.31 13.70 7.97
C MET A 250 -43.21 13.77 9.21
N ALA A 251 -42.72 14.40 10.28
CA ALA A 251 -43.58 14.80 11.38
C ALA A 251 -44.51 15.87 10.82
N THR A 252 -45.65 15.47 10.27
CA THR A 252 -46.79 16.38 10.22
C THR A 252 -47.00 16.82 11.66
N ARG A 253 -46.98 18.14 11.87
CA ARG A 253 -47.48 18.72 13.11
C ARG A 253 -48.94 18.28 13.20
N VAL A 254 -49.20 17.20 13.94
CA VAL A 254 -50.53 16.97 14.48
C VAL A 254 -50.71 18.17 15.40
N GLU A 255 -51.60 19.09 15.03
CA GLU A 255 -52.02 20.13 15.94
C GLU A 255 -52.35 19.45 17.27
N PRO A 256 -51.84 19.96 18.41
CA PRO A 256 -52.18 19.36 19.68
C PRO A 256 -53.70 19.23 19.69
N ILE A 257 -54.20 18.03 19.96
CA ILE A 257 -55.62 17.87 20.25
C ILE A 257 -55.84 18.65 21.54
N GLU A 258 -56.08 19.96 21.41
CA GLU A 258 -56.45 20.89 22.49
C GLU A 258 -57.85 20.54 23.02
N ARG A 259 -58.39 19.38 22.62
CA ARG A 259 -59.74 18.90 22.87
C ARG A 259 -59.76 17.46 23.41
N THR A 260 -59.08 17.12 24.50
CA THR A 260 -59.42 15.84 25.16
C THR A 260 -59.27 15.76 26.68
N ALA A 261 -58.70 16.73 27.39
CA ALA A 261 -58.76 16.71 28.87
C ALA A 261 -59.97 17.49 29.43
N ALA A 262 -60.32 18.63 28.83
CA ALA A 262 -61.32 19.56 29.41
C ALA A 262 -62.80 19.13 29.28
N ASN A 263 -63.11 18.09 28.49
CA ASN A 263 -64.50 17.65 28.23
C ASN A 263 -64.72 16.16 28.54
N TYR A 264 -63.85 15.54 29.32
CA TYR A 264 -64.05 14.15 29.72
C TYR A 264 -64.95 14.11 30.97
N GLN A 265 -66.18 13.60 30.82
CA GLN A 265 -67.10 13.42 31.94
C GLN A 265 -67.23 11.94 32.27
N LEU A 266 -67.03 11.63 33.56
CA LEU A 266 -67.21 10.29 34.11
C LEU A 266 -68.70 10.05 34.32
N GLN A 267 -69.23 8.93 33.83
CA GLN A 267 -70.61 8.56 34.03
C GLN A 267 -70.74 7.59 35.20
N CYS A 268 -71.57 7.91 36.18
CA CYS A 268 -71.75 7.05 37.35
C CYS A 268 -72.53 5.78 36.99
N SER A 269 -71.97 4.61 37.30
CA SER A 269 -72.60 3.30 37.05
C SER A 269 -73.88 3.06 37.87
N ASN A 270 -74.05 3.78 38.98
CA ASN A 270 -75.17 3.59 39.91
C ASN A 270 -76.38 4.48 39.56
N CYS A 271 -76.17 5.79 39.31
CA CYS A 271 -77.27 6.73 39.02
C CYS A 271 -77.24 7.34 37.62
N GLY A 272 -76.23 7.05 36.80
CA GLY A 272 -76.14 7.50 35.41
C GLY A 272 -75.79 8.97 35.21
N SER A 273 -75.66 9.76 36.28
CA SER A 273 -75.27 11.17 36.21
C SER A 273 -73.81 11.33 35.80
N THR A 274 -73.52 12.39 35.03
CA THR A 274 -72.16 12.73 34.63
C THR A 274 -71.50 13.61 35.69
N SER A 275 -70.21 13.43 35.90
CA SER A 275 -69.40 14.19 36.85
C SER A 275 -68.05 14.51 36.22
N ASP A 276 -67.43 15.61 36.64
CA ASP A 276 -66.15 16.05 36.06
C ASP A 276 -65.04 15.03 36.34
N ALA A 277 -64.06 14.93 35.43
CA ALA A 277 -62.97 13.96 35.50
C ALA A 277 -62.19 13.96 36.84
N ASP A 278 -62.15 15.11 37.53
CA ASP A 278 -61.46 15.25 38.81
C ASP A 278 -62.29 14.82 40.03
N SER A 279 -63.60 14.59 39.90
CA SER A 279 -64.47 14.22 41.02
C SER A 279 -64.21 12.79 41.55
N THR A 280 -63.98 12.66 42.86
CA THR A 280 -63.71 11.37 43.52
C THR A 280 -65.00 10.61 43.87
N PHE A 281 -66.09 11.35 44.07
CA PHE A 281 -67.41 10.82 44.40
C PHE A 281 -68.46 11.45 43.48
N CYS A 282 -69.50 10.69 43.15
CA CYS A 282 -70.64 11.21 42.41
C CYS A 282 -71.40 12.26 43.23
N SER A 283 -71.63 13.44 42.66
CA SER A 283 -72.29 14.57 43.35
C SER A 283 -73.77 14.32 43.67
N GLN A 284 -74.43 13.38 42.98
CA GLN A 284 -75.84 13.06 43.21
C GLN A 284 -76.08 11.89 44.17
N CYS A 285 -75.28 10.82 44.08
CA CYS A 285 -75.55 9.60 44.85
C CYS A 285 -74.45 9.21 45.85
N GLY A 286 -73.29 9.90 45.84
CA GLY A 286 -72.18 9.64 46.75
C GLY A 286 -71.34 8.39 46.43
N GLU A 287 -71.64 7.68 45.34
CA GLU A 287 -70.89 6.50 44.90
C GLU A 287 -69.44 6.87 44.51
N ILE A 288 -68.48 5.98 44.81
CA ILE A 288 -67.08 6.15 44.44
C ILE A 288 -66.91 5.83 42.95
N LEU A 289 -66.41 6.78 42.17
CA LEU A 289 -66.11 6.57 40.76
C LEU A 289 -64.81 5.74 40.67
N LEU A 290 -64.91 4.51 40.17
CA LEU A 290 -63.87 3.48 40.26
C LEU A 290 -62.52 3.95 39.68
N SER A 291 -61.44 3.65 40.41
CA SER A 291 -60.07 4.06 40.08
C SER A 291 -59.51 3.54 38.74
N GLU A 292 -60.18 2.56 38.12
CA GLU A 292 -59.77 2.00 36.82
C GLU A 292 -60.00 2.98 35.67
N ASP A 293 -61.13 3.69 35.67
CA ASP A 293 -61.41 4.72 34.66
C ASP A 293 -60.46 5.91 34.81
N ARG A 294 -60.11 6.27 36.06
CA ARG A 294 -59.13 7.32 36.35
C ARG A 294 -57.72 6.94 35.90
N LYS A 295 -57.31 5.67 36.06
CA LYS A 295 -56.03 5.17 35.49
C LYS A 295 -56.04 5.20 33.97
N ALA A 296 -57.16 4.87 33.33
CA ALA A 296 -57.28 4.95 31.87
C ALA A 296 -57.15 6.40 31.37
N ILE A 297 -57.73 7.37 32.07
CA ILE A 297 -57.62 8.81 31.77
C ILE A 297 -56.21 9.32 32.03
N ASP A 298 -55.59 9.01 33.17
CA ASP A 298 -54.21 9.42 33.48
C ASP A 298 -53.21 8.86 32.47
N THR A 299 -53.47 7.64 31.96
CA THR A 299 -52.65 7.02 30.92
C THR A 299 -52.88 7.72 29.57
N ALA A 300 -54.13 8.05 29.24
CA ALA A 300 -54.48 8.76 28.01
C ALA A 300 -53.94 10.21 27.99
N VAL A 301 -54.03 10.93 29.11
CA VAL A 301 -53.50 12.29 29.27
C VAL A 301 -51.97 12.31 29.28
N LYS A 302 -51.31 11.35 29.96
CA LYS A 302 -49.85 11.20 29.83
C LYS A 302 -49.42 10.88 28.40
N SER A 303 -50.23 10.12 27.65
CA SER A 303 -49.95 9.81 26.25
C SER A 303 -50.24 10.95 25.28
N SER A 304 -50.99 11.98 25.69
CA SER A 304 -51.24 13.18 24.89
C SER A 304 -50.27 14.32 25.22
N GLU A 305 -49.82 14.45 26.48
CA GLU A 305 -48.80 15.42 26.90
C GLU A 305 -47.39 15.03 26.47
N LEU A 306 -47.01 13.75 26.58
CA LEU A 306 -45.93 13.21 25.76
C LEU A 306 -46.54 12.95 24.39
N GLY A 307 -46.49 13.91 23.48
CA GLY A 307 -46.84 13.67 22.08
C GLY A 307 -46.10 12.43 21.56
N TYR A 308 -46.75 11.27 21.62
CA TYR A 308 -46.24 10.04 21.03
C TYR A 308 -46.38 10.23 19.54
N LEU A 309 -45.29 10.71 18.93
CA LEU A 309 -45.05 10.56 17.51
C LEU A 309 -45.08 9.05 17.25
N GLU A 310 -46.24 8.51 16.84
CA GLU A 310 -46.27 7.16 16.30
C GLU A 310 -45.29 7.12 15.12
N PRO A 311 -44.24 6.28 15.19
CA PRO A 311 -43.25 6.25 14.13
C PRO A 311 -43.86 5.57 12.91
N THR A 312 -44.45 6.36 12.02
CA THR A 312 -44.78 5.98 10.64
C THR A 312 -43.52 5.94 9.76
N GLY A 313 -42.39 5.52 10.33
CA GLY A 313 -41.11 5.37 9.66
C GLY A 313 -40.76 3.90 9.50
N THR A 314 -40.25 3.53 8.32
CA THR A 314 -39.68 2.19 8.10
C THR A 314 -38.61 1.90 9.15
N LYS A 315 -38.79 0.82 9.93
CA LYS A 315 -37.81 0.36 10.91
C LYS A 315 -36.52 -0.04 10.18
N LEU A 316 -35.52 0.84 10.20
CA LEU A 316 -34.19 0.58 9.63
C LEU A 316 -33.43 -0.35 10.58
N VAL A 317 -33.15 -1.57 10.14
CA VAL A 317 -32.34 -2.54 10.89
C VAL A 317 -30.87 -2.27 10.61
N VAL A 318 -30.14 -1.84 11.63
CA VAL A 318 -28.68 -1.63 11.54
C VAL A 318 -28.00 -2.99 11.38
N ALA A 319 -27.10 -3.10 10.40
CA ALA A 319 -26.42 -4.37 10.14
C ALA A 319 -25.38 -4.71 11.21
N ASP A 320 -25.31 -5.98 11.58
CA ASP A 320 -24.30 -6.50 12.51
C ASP A 320 -22.87 -6.44 11.94
N TRP A 321 -21.88 -6.62 12.82
CA TRP A 321 -20.46 -6.66 12.45
C TRP A 321 -20.12 -7.78 11.47
N GLY A 322 -20.71 -8.96 11.62
CA GLY A 322 -20.42 -10.14 10.80
C GLY A 322 -20.67 -9.90 9.30
N PRO A 323 -21.90 -9.51 8.88
CA PRO A 323 -22.18 -9.19 7.48
C PRO A 323 -21.30 -8.06 6.92
N ARG A 324 -20.98 -7.04 7.75
CA ARG A 324 -20.08 -5.95 7.33
C ARG A 324 -18.65 -6.42 7.09
N PHE A 325 -18.17 -7.36 7.90
CA PHE A 325 -16.85 -7.97 7.76
C PHE A 325 -16.77 -8.82 6.49
N TRP A 326 -17.75 -9.72 6.28
CA TRP A 326 -17.78 -10.56 5.08
C TRP A 326 -17.95 -9.75 3.79
N ALA A 327 -18.72 -8.66 3.81
CA ALA A 327 -18.81 -7.75 2.66
C ALA A 327 -17.44 -7.19 2.27
N TYR A 328 -16.65 -6.78 3.27
CA TYR A 328 -15.30 -6.27 3.04
C TYR A 328 -14.35 -7.33 2.46
N ILE A 329 -14.41 -8.56 2.97
CA ILE A 329 -13.60 -9.68 2.46
C ILE A 329 -13.97 -10.01 1.01
N ILE A 330 -15.25 -10.00 0.66
CA ILE A 330 -15.70 -10.22 -0.71
C ILE A 330 -15.19 -9.11 -1.64
N ASP A 331 -15.32 -7.84 -1.23
CA ASP A 331 -14.79 -6.72 -2.01
C ASP A 331 -13.27 -6.82 -2.21
N PHE A 332 -12.53 -7.25 -1.20
CA PHE A 332 -11.08 -7.46 -1.27
C PHE A 332 -10.71 -8.48 -2.36
N PHE A 333 -11.36 -9.65 -2.38
CA PHE A 333 -11.09 -10.68 -3.39
C PHE A 333 -11.46 -10.22 -4.80
N ILE A 334 -12.60 -9.54 -4.95
CA ILE A 334 -13.05 -9.04 -6.25
C ILE A 334 -12.05 -8.02 -6.80
N VAL A 335 -11.68 -7.01 -6.02
CA VAL A 335 -10.76 -5.97 -6.48
C VAL A 335 -9.39 -6.58 -6.76
N SER A 336 -8.91 -7.48 -5.89
CA SER A 336 -7.62 -8.17 -6.08
C SER A 336 -7.59 -8.92 -7.41
N ALA A 337 -8.63 -9.73 -7.72
CA ALA A 337 -8.71 -10.50 -8.95
C ALA A 337 -8.78 -9.62 -10.22
N ILE A 338 -9.51 -8.51 -10.15
CA ILE A 338 -9.59 -7.55 -11.27
C ILE A 338 -8.24 -6.87 -11.49
N THR A 339 -7.64 -6.35 -10.41
CA THR A 339 -6.36 -5.65 -10.51
C THR A 339 -5.25 -6.58 -10.99
N SER A 340 -5.17 -7.81 -10.48
CA SER A 340 -4.15 -8.77 -10.89
C SER A 340 -4.30 -9.15 -12.36
N THR A 341 -5.51 -9.46 -12.82
CA THR A 341 -5.78 -9.79 -14.23
C THR A 341 -5.44 -8.63 -15.16
N PHE A 342 -5.83 -7.41 -14.80
CA PHE A 342 -5.56 -6.22 -15.59
C PHE A 342 -4.06 -5.94 -15.70
N THR A 343 -3.31 -6.04 -14.60
CA THR A 343 -1.86 -5.89 -14.62
C THR A 343 -1.18 -7.00 -15.41
N SER A 344 -1.62 -8.25 -15.28
CA SER A 344 -1.06 -9.38 -16.04
C SER A 344 -1.26 -9.21 -17.55
N ILE A 345 -2.38 -8.62 -17.99
CA ILE A 345 -2.63 -8.35 -19.41
C ILE A 345 -1.78 -7.17 -19.91
N LEU A 346 -1.73 -6.07 -19.15
CA LEU A 346 -0.97 -4.88 -19.55
C LEU A 346 0.54 -5.12 -19.63
N PHE A 347 1.07 -5.99 -18.77
CA PHE A 347 2.50 -6.22 -18.62
C PHE A 347 2.94 -7.63 -19.05
N PHE A 348 2.10 -8.31 -19.85
CA PHE A 348 2.36 -9.65 -20.39
C PHE A 348 3.69 -9.77 -21.17
N THR A 349 4.26 -8.65 -21.62
CA THR A 349 5.47 -8.60 -22.47
C THR A 349 6.76 -8.23 -21.73
N MET A 350 6.72 -7.99 -20.42
CA MET A 350 7.88 -7.57 -19.61
C MET A 350 8.38 -8.74 -18.73
N SER A 351 9.69 -8.99 -18.67
CA SER A 351 10.27 -10.18 -18.03
C SER A 351 10.03 -10.27 -16.51
N ASP A 352 9.90 -11.51 -16.03
CA ASP A 352 9.32 -11.90 -14.75
C ASP A 352 10.11 -11.51 -13.48
N TRP A 353 11.38 -11.11 -13.58
CA TRP A 353 12.26 -11.03 -12.41
C TRP A 353 12.14 -9.73 -11.58
N THR A 354 11.89 -8.59 -12.22
CA THR A 354 11.89 -7.30 -11.51
C THR A 354 10.59 -7.04 -10.73
N TRP A 355 9.46 -7.65 -11.12
CA TRP A 355 8.13 -7.27 -10.63
C TRP A 355 7.62 -8.08 -9.44
N TRP A 356 8.12 -9.32 -9.27
CA TRP A 356 7.83 -10.12 -8.07
C TRP A 356 8.37 -9.43 -6.80
N SER A 357 9.54 -8.81 -6.93
CA SER A 357 10.22 -8.04 -5.87
C SER A 357 9.50 -6.73 -5.50
N PHE A 358 8.73 -6.13 -6.41
CA PHE A 358 7.91 -4.93 -6.13
C PHE A 358 6.59 -5.24 -5.39
N GLY A 359 6.30 -6.51 -5.06
CA GLY A 359 5.20 -6.86 -4.16
C GLY A 359 3.79 -6.58 -4.68
N VAL A 360 3.64 -6.34 -5.99
CA VAL A 360 2.35 -5.97 -6.62
C VAL A 360 1.42 -7.18 -6.78
N PHE A 361 1.96 -8.41 -6.77
CA PHE A 361 1.23 -9.63 -7.17
C PHE A 361 0.83 -10.58 -6.04
N SER A 362 1.21 -10.31 -4.78
CA SER A 362 0.79 -11.16 -3.66
C SER A 362 -0.51 -10.63 -3.03
N PRO A 363 -1.62 -11.40 -3.04
CA PRO A 363 -2.84 -11.03 -2.33
C PRO A 363 -2.62 -10.96 -0.81
N PHE A 364 -1.59 -11.63 -0.28
CA PHE A 364 -1.19 -11.50 1.12
C PHE A 364 -0.40 -10.21 1.39
N GLN A 365 0.42 -9.74 0.45
CA GLN A 365 1.13 -8.45 0.58
C GLN A 365 0.16 -7.27 0.55
N TRP A 366 -0.98 -7.39 -0.12
CA TRP A 366 -2.11 -6.44 -0.09
C TRP A 366 -2.65 -6.12 1.31
N LEU A 367 -2.54 -7.08 2.26
CA LEU A 367 -2.96 -6.91 3.66
C LEU A 367 -1.92 -6.14 4.51
N PHE A 368 -0.66 -6.11 4.08
CA PHE A 368 0.46 -5.55 4.85
C PHE A 368 1.17 -4.37 4.17
N SER A 369 0.91 -4.12 2.88
CA SER A 369 1.55 -3.07 2.09
C SER A 369 0.67 -1.82 2.00
N LEU A 370 1.13 -0.75 2.64
CA LEU A 370 0.57 0.61 2.55
C LEU A 370 0.96 1.27 1.21
N GLY A 371 0.71 0.58 0.09
CA GLY A 371 1.15 0.97 -1.25
C GLY A 371 0.04 1.46 -2.18
N PRO A 372 0.33 1.70 -3.48
CA PRO A 372 -0.62 2.13 -4.51
C PRO A 372 -1.91 1.30 -4.55
N SER A 373 -1.83 0.01 -4.20
CA SER A 373 -2.94 -0.93 -4.14
C SER A 373 -4.05 -0.52 -3.15
N SER A 374 -3.69 0.03 -1.98
CA SER A 374 -4.66 0.54 -1.00
C SER A 374 -5.39 1.80 -1.50
N VAL A 375 -4.74 2.59 -2.36
CA VAL A 375 -5.36 3.77 -3.00
C VAL A 375 -6.37 3.32 -4.04
N VAL A 376 -6.03 2.32 -4.86
CA VAL A 376 -6.97 1.72 -5.84
C VAL A 376 -8.18 1.14 -5.13
N PHE A 377 -7.96 0.37 -4.06
CA PHE A 377 -9.04 -0.19 -3.25
C PHE A 377 -9.90 0.91 -2.61
N PHE A 378 -9.29 1.96 -2.07
CA PHE A 378 -10.00 3.12 -1.53
C PHE A 378 -10.86 3.82 -2.60
N ILE A 379 -10.30 4.04 -3.79
CA ILE A 379 -11.03 4.64 -4.91
C ILE A 379 -12.23 3.77 -5.30
N TYR A 380 -12.04 2.45 -5.41
CA TYR A 380 -13.12 1.50 -5.70
C TYR A 380 -14.26 1.62 -4.68
N ILE A 381 -13.98 1.49 -3.37
CA ILE A 381 -15.03 1.53 -2.35
C ILE A 381 -15.71 2.91 -2.27
N LEU A 382 -14.96 4.00 -2.52
CA LEU A 382 -15.49 5.36 -2.52
C LEU A 382 -16.44 5.59 -3.69
N LEU A 383 -16.03 5.23 -4.91
CA LEU A 383 -16.86 5.39 -6.10
C LEU A 383 -18.10 4.51 -6.02
N MET A 384 -17.95 3.25 -5.58
CA MET A 384 -19.09 2.34 -5.47
C MET A 384 -20.10 2.81 -4.42
N ASP A 385 -19.64 3.19 -3.23
CA ASP A 385 -20.55 3.73 -2.21
C ASP A 385 -21.18 5.07 -2.64
N HIS A 386 -20.50 5.89 -3.44
CA HIS A 386 -21.07 7.15 -3.95
C HIS A 386 -22.13 6.95 -5.04
N TYR A 387 -21.83 6.16 -6.07
CA TYR A 387 -22.73 5.98 -7.21
C TYR A 387 -23.87 5.01 -6.92
N TYR A 388 -23.58 3.92 -6.22
CA TYR A 388 -24.55 2.84 -6.00
C TYR A 388 -25.09 2.77 -4.58
N GLY A 389 -24.51 3.52 -3.63
CA GLY A 389 -24.88 3.45 -2.20
C GLY A 389 -24.40 2.17 -1.51
N GLN A 390 -23.60 1.36 -2.20
CA GLN A 390 -23.15 0.04 -1.76
C GLN A 390 -21.98 -0.44 -2.65
N THR A 391 -21.09 -1.24 -2.08
CA THR A 391 -20.02 -1.98 -2.79
C THR A 391 -20.50 -3.36 -3.25
N LEU A 392 -19.78 -4.04 -4.15
CA LEU A 392 -20.20 -5.36 -4.65
C LEU A 392 -20.35 -6.40 -3.52
N GLY A 393 -19.44 -6.39 -2.54
CA GLY A 393 -19.55 -7.24 -1.36
C GLY A 393 -20.76 -6.91 -0.49
N LYS A 394 -21.11 -5.61 -0.36
CA LYS A 394 -22.34 -5.20 0.33
C LYS A 394 -23.60 -5.58 -0.45
N MET A 395 -23.56 -5.54 -1.79
CA MET A 395 -24.66 -6.02 -2.64
C MET A 395 -24.91 -7.51 -2.41
N ALA A 396 -23.85 -8.32 -2.36
CA ALA A 396 -23.94 -9.76 -2.11
C ALA A 396 -24.59 -10.08 -0.76
N LEU A 397 -24.41 -9.21 0.24
CA LEU A 397 -24.97 -9.36 1.59
C LEU A 397 -26.19 -8.48 1.87
N ASN A 398 -26.75 -7.85 0.84
CA ASN A 398 -27.95 -7.02 0.91
C ASN A 398 -27.84 -5.87 1.95
N LEU A 399 -26.68 -5.21 1.97
CA LEU A 399 -26.33 -4.10 2.84
C LEU A 399 -26.32 -2.78 2.05
N GLU A 400 -26.76 -1.70 2.69
CA GLU A 400 -26.80 -0.36 2.10
C GLU A 400 -26.18 0.68 3.03
N VAL A 401 -25.51 1.68 2.45
CA VAL A 401 -24.89 2.78 3.18
C VAL A 401 -25.80 4.01 3.12
N ILE A 402 -26.21 4.50 4.29
CA ILE A 402 -27.10 5.65 4.43
C ILE A 402 -26.52 6.69 5.38
N SER A 403 -26.92 7.94 5.19
CA SER A 403 -26.65 9.03 6.14
C SER A 403 -27.52 8.87 7.38
N GLU A 404 -26.94 9.05 8.58
CA GLU A 404 -27.70 8.98 9.84
C GLU A 404 -28.71 10.11 10.01
N SER A 405 -28.45 11.28 9.39
CA SER A 405 -29.32 12.45 9.56
C SER A 405 -30.49 12.47 8.60
N THR A 406 -30.31 11.98 7.38
CA THR A 406 -31.32 12.08 6.31
C THR A 406 -31.92 10.73 5.93
N GLY A 407 -31.28 9.61 6.25
CA GLY A 407 -31.68 8.29 5.75
C GLY A 407 -31.47 8.10 4.24
N GLU A 408 -30.91 9.11 3.56
CA GLU A 408 -30.60 9.12 2.13
C GLU A 408 -29.13 8.76 1.90
N ARG A 409 -28.70 8.76 0.63
CA ARG A 409 -27.31 8.49 0.25
C ARG A 409 -26.38 9.54 0.88
N PRO A 410 -25.28 9.14 1.54
CA PRO A 410 -24.36 10.08 2.15
C PRO A 410 -23.58 10.89 1.10
N LEU A 411 -23.17 12.09 1.46
CA LEU A 411 -22.34 12.95 0.62
C LEU A 411 -20.97 12.27 0.38
N LEU A 412 -20.35 12.56 -0.77
CA LEU A 412 -19.04 11.99 -1.14
C LEU A 412 -17.97 12.19 -0.06
N GLN A 413 -17.99 13.33 0.63
CA GLN A 413 -17.07 13.63 1.73
C GLN A 413 -17.27 12.73 2.96
N ASP A 414 -18.52 12.43 3.31
CA ASP A 414 -18.84 11.61 4.47
C ASP A 414 -18.52 10.14 4.15
N LEU A 415 -18.71 9.75 2.88
CA LEU A 415 -18.25 8.47 2.34
C LEU A 415 -16.72 8.35 2.30
N ALA A 416 -15.99 9.41 1.96
CA ALA A 416 -14.53 9.41 1.97
C ALA A 416 -13.98 9.18 3.38
N ILE A 417 -14.49 9.91 4.38
CA ILE A 417 -14.11 9.69 5.78
C ILE A 417 -14.48 8.27 6.22
N HIS A 418 -15.71 7.84 5.91
CA HIS A 418 -16.22 6.51 6.23
C HIS A 418 -15.34 5.38 5.68
N ASN A 419 -14.82 5.54 4.46
CA ASN A 419 -14.04 4.52 3.76
C ASN A 419 -12.53 4.59 4.03
N LEU A 420 -12.03 5.75 4.47
CA LEU A 420 -10.61 5.95 4.77
C LEU A 420 -10.13 5.08 5.94
N GLY A 421 -10.93 5.00 7.01
CA GLY A 421 -10.64 4.11 8.14
C GLY A 421 -10.59 2.64 7.73
N LYS A 422 -11.43 2.23 6.76
CA LYS A 422 -11.48 0.85 6.28
C LYS A 422 -10.32 0.50 5.36
N ALA A 423 -9.90 1.43 4.50
CA ALA A 423 -8.87 1.17 3.51
C ALA A 423 -7.46 1.19 4.11
N PHE A 424 -7.21 2.03 5.12
CA PHE A 424 -5.85 2.27 5.62
C PHE A 424 -5.65 1.89 7.10
N PHE A 425 -6.70 1.95 7.92
CA PHE A 425 -6.56 1.89 9.38
C PHE A 425 -7.50 0.88 10.04
N LEU A 426 -7.97 -0.15 9.32
CA LEU A 426 -9.09 -1.00 9.75
C LEU A 426 -8.94 -1.56 11.19
N PRO A 427 -7.77 -2.11 11.62
CA PRO A 427 -7.60 -2.62 12.98
C PRO A 427 -7.70 -1.53 14.04
N ILE A 428 -7.05 -0.38 13.79
CA ILE A 428 -7.03 0.76 14.72
C ILE A 428 -8.41 1.42 14.78
N ASP A 429 -9.07 1.60 13.64
CA ASP A 429 -10.41 2.18 13.49
C ASP A 429 -11.48 1.36 14.25
N LEU A 430 -11.31 0.03 14.30
CA LEU A 430 -12.16 -0.90 15.04
C LEU A 430 -11.94 -0.81 16.56
N ILE A 431 -10.67 -0.84 16.99
CA ILE A 431 -10.30 -0.79 18.42
C ILE A 431 -10.71 0.55 19.03
N VAL A 432 -10.32 1.66 18.40
CA VAL A 432 -10.64 3.01 18.90
C VAL A 432 -12.15 3.27 18.85
N GLY A 433 -12.83 2.79 17.79
CA GLY A 433 -14.27 2.85 17.69
C GLY A 433 -15.00 2.17 18.84
N ARG A 434 -14.44 1.09 19.41
CA ARG A 434 -15.02 0.35 20.54
C ARG A 434 -14.70 0.98 21.91
N ILE A 435 -13.55 1.65 22.04
CA ILE A 435 -13.16 2.37 23.26
C ILE A 435 -13.98 3.66 23.41
N VAL A 436 -14.19 4.38 22.31
CA VAL A 436 -14.99 5.62 22.31
C VAL A 436 -16.49 5.28 22.31
N ARG A 437 -17.04 4.97 23.49
CA ARG A 437 -18.49 4.80 23.67
C ARG A 437 -19.19 6.17 23.63
N ASP A 438 -20.22 6.28 22.81
CA ASP A 438 -21.08 7.48 22.77
C ASP A 438 -21.98 7.44 24.02
N GLN A 439 -21.97 8.51 24.82
CA GLN A 439 -22.72 8.63 26.08
C GLN A 439 -24.22 8.87 25.86
N SER A 440 -24.66 8.78 24.60
CA SER A 440 -26.02 9.03 24.13
C SER A 440 -26.93 7.81 24.35
N GLN A 441 -28.18 8.06 24.73
CA GLN A 441 -29.26 7.09 25.01
C GLN A 441 -29.81 6.40 23.73
N VAL A 442 -28.93 6.03 22.80
CA VAL A 442 -29.24 5.43 21.49
C VAL A 442 -28.64 4.01 21.44
N PRO A 443 -29.32 3.01 20.86
CA PRO A 443 -28.79 1.64 20.76
C PRO A 443 -27.42 1.60 20.07
N ASP A 444 -26.51 0.77 20.59
CA ASP A 444 -25.14 0.61 20.08
C ASP A 444 -25.17 0.11 18.62
N MET A 445 -24.90 1.02 17.68
CA MET A 445 -24.91 0.73 16.24
C MET A 445 -23.65 -0.02 15.76
N ASN A 446 -22.78 -0.44 16.69
CA ASN A 446 -21.59 -1.25 16.39
C ASN A 446 -20.70 -0.56 15.33
N GLN A 447 -20.49 0.74 15.48
CA GLN A 447 -19.82 1.60 14.49
C GLN A 447 -18.32 1.76 14.77
N ARG A 448 -17.53 1.83 13.71
CA ARG A 448 -16.10 2.20 13.73
C ARG A 448 -15.89 3.69 14.00
N LEU A 449 -14.67 4.10 14.36
CA LEU A 449 -14.36 5.50 14.64
C LEU A 449 -14.68 6.41 13.45
N THR A 450 -14.18 6.07 12.27
CA THR A 450 -14.42 6.86 11.05
C THR A 450 -15.89 6.92 10.66
N GLN A 451 -16.63 5.85 10.94
CA GLN A 451 -18.07 5.77 10.72
C GLN A 451 -18.85 6.71 11.66
N LYS A 452 -18.45 6.80 12.93
CA LYS A 452 -19.00 7.76 13.91
C LYS A 452 -18.70 9.20 13.50
N TRP A 453 -17.51 9.46 12.95
CA TRP A 453 -17.10 10.79 12.50
C TRP A 453 -17.85 11.25 11.26
N SER A 454 -18.08 10.34 10.31
CA SER A 454 -18.82 10.63 9.09
C SER A 454 -20.34 10.60 9.26
N ARG A 455 -20.86 10.13 10.40
CA ARG A 455 -22.30 9.97 10.67
C ARG A 455 -23.00 9.13 9.60
N VAL A 456 -22.35 8.03 9.22
CA VAL A 456 -22.82 7.10 8.20
C VAL A 456 -23.22 5.79 8.85
N ALA A 457 -24.42 5.30 8.55
CA ALA A 457 -24.88 4.00 9.00
C ALA A 457 -24.85 2.99 7.84
N VAL A 458 -24.61 1.72 8.18
CA VAL A 458 -24.78 0.60 7.25
C VAL A 458 -25.97 -0.21 7.74
N VAL A 459 -27.01 -0.28 6.92
CA VAL A 459 -28.29 -0.91 7.24
C VAL A 459 -28.51 -2.13 6.37
N GLN A 460 -29.31 -3.06 6.86
CA GLN A 460 -29.77 -4.19 6.06
C GLN A 460 -30.96 -3.75 5.20
N LYS A 461 -30.91 -4.05 3.91
CA LYS A 461 -31.98 -3.67 2.98
C LYS A 461 -33.21 -4.54 3.23
N SER A 462 -34.27 -3.95 3.78
CA SER A 462 -35.52 -4.67 4.07
C SER A 462 -36.11 -5.29 2.80
N ARG A 463 -36.37 -6.60 2.84
CA ARG A 463 -36.97 -7.36 1.73
C ARG A 463 -38.50 -7.15 1.79
N LYS A 464 -38.98 -6.09 1.11
CA LYS A 464 -40.37 -5.61 0.89
C LYS A 464 -40.75 -4.33 1.63
N ARG A 465 -41.14 -3.31 0.84
CA ARG A 465 -42.22 -2.38 1.21
C ARG A 465 -43.50 -3.22 1.28
N GLU A 466 -43.89 -3.67 2.47
CA GLU A 466 -45.29 -3.96 2.70
C GLU A 466 -45.97 -2.63 2.98
N THR A 467 -46.72 -2.15 1.98
CA THR A 467 -47.70 -1.09 2.17
C THR A 467 -48.76 -1.64 3.11
N THR A 468 -48.58 -1.48 4.41
CA THR A 468 -49.68 -1.66 5.37
C THR A 468 -50.63 -0.49 5.19
N THR A 469 -51.46 -0.53 4.14
CA THR A 469 -52.76 0.15 4.17
C THR A 469 -53.59 -0.56 5.23
N GLN A 470 -53.47 -0.12 6.47
CA GLN A 470 -54.50 -0.36 7.47
C GLN A 470 -55.74 0.41 7.01
N PHE A 471 -56.58 -0.26 6.23
CA PHE A 471 -57.99 0.09 6.12
C PHE A 471 -58.58 -0.08 7.52
N VAL A 472 -58.68 1.01 8.28
CA VAL A 472 -59.67 1.10 9.35
C VAL A 472 -61.03 1.23 8.67
N SER A 473 -61.58 0.12 8.20
CA SER A 473 -63.00 0.07 7.88
C SER A 473 -63.74 -0.02 9.22
N ASN A 474 -64.25 1.12 9.67
CA ASN A 474 -65.36 1.16 10.61
C ASN A 474 -66.48 0.25 10.08
N ARG A 475 -66.71 -0.89 10.75
CA ARG A 475 -68.03 -1.52 10.75
C ARG A 475 -68.63 -1.31 12.13
N LEU A 476 -69.43 -0.25 12.19
CA LEU A 476 -70.63 -0.22 13.03
C LEU A 476 -71.46 -1.47 12.72
N TYR A 477 -71.83 -2.22 13.75
CA TYR A 477 -73.21 -2.62 14.08
C TYR A 477 -73.26 -3.22 15.48
#